data_AF-A4A794-F1
#
_entry.id   AF-A4A794-F1
#
_cell.length_a   1.000
_cell.length_b   1.000
_cell.length_c   1.000
_cell.angle_alpha   90.00
_cell.angle_beta   90.00
_cell.angle_gamma   90.00
#
_symmetry.space_group_name_H-M   'P 1'
#
loop_
_entity.id
_entity.type
_entity.pdbx_description
1 polymer ?
#
loop_
_entity_poly.entity_id
_entity_poly.type
_entity_poly.pdbx_seq_one_letter_code
_entity_poly.pdbx_strand_id
1 'polypeptide(L)'
;MKIFALVLSLLLAPASAHSADVASADLPGYVDFSALADEYGEARVTINLSGSILGLVASLKHDNPAASETLKNLDSVRVQVYDTAGNTSAAASRMDAVSGKLMNAEWEQVIRVREAGERVHVFMKQGDNRIKGLMIMAVDPEEAVFINILGDIDPAHLETVVSQMNVVGNIDLDLSL
;
A
#
# COMPACT_ATOMS: atom_id res chain seq x y z
N MET A 1 16.11 13.89 -9.28
CA MET A 1 15.14 13.07 -10.01
C MET A 1 15.09 11.74 -9.29
N LYS A 2 14.24 11.64 -8.26
CA LYS A 2 14.07 10.40 -7.50
C LYS A 2 12.74 9.82 -7.98
N ILE A 3 12.82 8.71 -8.69
CA ILE A 3 11.69 8.03 -9.31
C ILE A 3 11.16 7.06 -8.24
N PHE A 4 9.92 7.24 -7.80
CA PHE A 4 9.22 6.24 -6.98
C PHE A 4 8.85 5.05 -7.87
N ALA A 5 9.81 4.17 -8.15
CA ALA A 5 9.58 3.01 -9.01
C ALA A 5 9.06 1.83 -8.18
N LEU A 6 7.74 1.71 -8.01
CA LEU A 6 7.12 0.45 -7.56
C LEU A 6 7.13 -0.56 -8.71
N VAL A 7 8.24 -1.30 -8.85
CA VAL A 7 8.35 -2.38 -9.84
C VAL A 7 7.78 -3.66 -9.24
N LEU A 8 6.47 -3.90 -9.43
CA LEU A 8 5.89 -5.23 -9.27
C LEU A 8 5.95 -5.94 -10.62
N SER A 9 6.94 -6.82 -10.80
CA SER A 9 7.13 -7.64 -12.00
C SER A 9 6.05 -8.72 -12.11
N LEU A 10 4.79 -8.33 -12.36
CA LEU A 10 3.71 -9.24 -12.70
C LEU A 10 3.42 -9.12 -14.20
N LEU A 11 3.71 -10.18 -14.95
CA LEU A 11 3.28 -10.34 -16.34
C LEU A 11 1.74 -10.26 -16.39
N LEU A 12 1.20 -9.08 -16.74
CA LEU A 12 -0.24 -8.85 -16.85
C LEU A 12 -0.74 -9.26 -18.23
N ALA A 13 -1.59 -10.29 -18.27
CA ALA A 13 -2.60 -10.42 -19.31
C ALA A 13 -3.83 -9.56 -18.93
N PRO A 14 -4.56 -8.98 -19.89
CA PRO A 14 -5.75 -8.19 -19.60
C PRO A 14 -6.86 -9.13 -19.11
N ALA A 15 -7.08 -9.19 -17.80
CA ALA A 15 -8.26 -9.80 -17.22
C ALA A 15 -9.21 -8.68 -16.76
N SER A 16 -10.20 -8.37 -17.58
CA SER A 16 -11.37 -7.62 -17.12
C SER A 16 -12.14 -8.52 -16.14
N ALA A 17 -12.05 -8.25 -14.84
CA ALA A 17 -12.85 -8.95 -13.84
C ALA A 17 -13.37 -7.95 -12.79
N HIS A 18 -14.69 -7.76 -12.82
CA HIS A 18 -15.49 -7.03 -11.85
C HIS A 18 -15.44 -7.68 -10.46
N SER A 19 -15.48 -6.81 -9.44
CA SER A 19 -15.98 -7.01 -8.07
C SER A 19 -15.25 -8.02 -7.17
N ALA A 20 -14.07 -7.64 -6.68
CA ALA A 20 -13.48 -8.19 -5.45
C ALA A 20 -13.58 -7.22 -4.24
N ASP A 21 -14.26 -6.08 -4.39
CA ASP A 21 -14.20 -4.96 -3.43
C ASP A 21 -14.98 -5.18 -2.12
N VAL A 22 -15.90 -6.16 -2.08
CA VAL A 22 -16.84 -6.34 -0.96
C VAL A 22 -16.29 -7.20 0.19
N ALA A 23 -15.33 -8.08 -0.04
CA ALA A 23 -14.83 -8.99 1.02
C ALA A 23 -13.85 -8.29 1.97
N SER A 24 -13.20 -7.21 1.54
CA SER A 24 -12.16 -6.53 2.32
C SER A 24 -12.68 -5.36 3.15
N ALA A 25 -13.88 -4.83 2.85
CA ALA A 25 -14.41 -3.62 3.49
C ALA A 25 -14.69 -3.78 5.00
N ASP A 26 -14.98 -5.02 5.45
CA ASP A 26 -15.28 -5.34 6.84
C ASP A 26 -14.03 -5.73 7.67
N LEU A 27 -12.85 -5.81 7.05
CA LEU A 27 -11.64 -6.22 7.73
C LEU A 27 -11.04 -5.06 8.56
N PRO A 28 -10.54 -5.33 9.78
CA PRO A 28 -9.78 -4.35 10.54
C PRO A 28 -8.57 -3.92 9.71
N GLY A 29 -8.49 -2.62 9.40
CA GLY A 29 -7.40 -2.10 8.58
C GLY A 29 -7.81 -1.62 7.19
N TYR A 30 -9.07 -1.82 6.78
CA TYR A 30 -9.55 -1.35 5.48
C TYR A 30 -9.58 0.18 5.39
N VAL A 31 -9.03 0.70 4.29
CA VAL A 31 -9.05 2.12 3.97
C VAL A 31 -9.69 2.31 2.60
N ASP A 32 -10.72 3.14 2.55
CA ASP A 32 -11.34 3.56 1.29
C ASP A 32 -10.60 4.77 0.71
N PHE A 33 -10.18 4.66 -0.56
CA PHE A 33 -9.56 5.73 -1.35
C PHE A 33 -10.19 5.86 -2.76
N SER A 34 -11.39 5.30 -2.96
CA SER A 34 -12.14 5.31 -4.23
C SER A 34 -12.46 6.72 -4.77
N ALA A 35 -12.61 7.72 -3.88
CA ALA A 35 -12.93 9.09 -4.28
C ALA A 35 -11.86 9.79 -5.13
N LEU A 36 -10.66 9.21 -5.28
CA LEU A 36 -9.66 9.73 -6.22
C LEU A 36 -10.07 9.52 -7.67
N ALA A 37 -10.91 8.51 -7.93
CA ALA A 37 -11.40 8.26 -9.27
C ALA A 37 -12.31 9.39 -9.79
N ASP A 38 -12.96 10.14 -8.88
CA ASP A 38 -13.77 11.30 -9.23
C ASP A 38 -12.93 12.44 -9.81
N GLU A 39 -11.67 12.57 -9.38
CA GLU A 39 -10.77 13.64 -9.83
C GLU A 39 -9.85 13.22 -10.98
N TYR A 40 -9.21 12.05 -10.85
CA TYR A 40 -8.18 11.59 -11.80
C TYR A 40 -8.71 10.57 -12.82
N GLY A 41 -9.99 10.19 -12.75
CA GLY A 41 -10.56 9.13 -13.56
C GLY A 41 -10.13 7.74 -13.10
N GLU A 42 -10.20 6.75 -13.99
CA GLU A 42 -9.81 5.39 -13.65
C GLU A 42 -8.33 5.31 -13.25
N ALA A 43 -8.05 4.58 -12.16
CA ALA A 43 -6.67 4.35 -11.74
C ALA A 43 -5.87 3.66 -12.84
N ARG A 44 -4.70 4.22 -13.17
CA ARG A 44 -3.74 3.66 -14.13
C ARG A 44 -3.33 2.24 -13.77
N VAL A 45 -3.23 1.95 -12.47
CA VAL A 45 -2.99 0.59 -11.95
C VAL A 45 -3.95 0.34 -10.80
N THR A 46 -4.65 -0.80 -10.85
CA THR A 46 -5.44 -1.33 -9.75
C THR A 46 -5.04 -2.77 -9.49
N ILE A 47 -4.60 -3.06 -8.26
CA ILE A 47 -4.28 -4.42 -7.80
C ILE A 47 -5.13 -4.69 -6.56
N ASN A 48 -5.88 -5.77 -6.58
CA ASN A 48 -6.63 -6.27 -5.43
C ASN A 48 -6.34 -7.76 -5.28
N LEU A 49 -5.47 -8.11 -4.33
CA LEU A 49 -5.09 -9.48 -4.04
C LEU A 49 -5.76 -9.90 -2.74
N SER A 50 -6.59 -10.94 -2.79
CA SER A 50 -7.16 -11.57 -1.60
C SER A 50 -6.18 -12.60 -1.01
N GLY A 51 -6.38 -12.95 0.25
CA GLY A 51 -5.59 -13.96 0.96
C GLY A 51 -5.47 -15.30 0.22
N SER A 52 -6.50 -15.70 -0.55
CA SER A 52 -6.43 -16.92 -1.37
C SER A 52 -5.41 -16.80 -2.51
N ILE A 53 -5.36 -15.65 -3.19
CA ILE A 53 -4.36 -15.40 -4.25
C ILE A 53 -2.99 -15.25 -3.63
N LEU A 54 -2.88 -14.52 -2.52
CA LEU A 54 -1.61 -14.33 -1.79
C LEU A 54 -1.04 -15.66 -1.30
N GLY A 55 -1.88 -16.55 -0.76
CA GLY A 55 -1.49 -17.91 -0.36
C GLY A 55 -1.09 -18.81 -1.54
N LEU A 56 -1.76 -18.68 -2.69
CA LEU A 56 -1.33 -19.37 -3.91
C LEU A 56 0.03 -18.87 -4.38
N VAL A 57 0.20 -17.54 -4.46
CA VAL A 57 1.48 -16.92 -4.80
C VAL A 57 2.54 -17.43 -3.84
N ALA A 58 2.33 -17.38 -2.52
CA ALA A 58 3.28 -17.87 -1.51
C ALA A 58 3.64 -19.37 -1.62
N SER A 59 2.80 -20.18 -2.26
CA SER A 59 3.02 -21.62 -2.43
C SER A 59 3.85 -21.96 -3.66
N LEU A 60 4.06 -21.01 -4.58
CA LEU A 60 4.99 -21.19 -5.69
C LEU A 60 6.43 -21.30 -5.17
N LYS A 61 7.36 -21.74 -6.01
CA LYS A 61 8.78 -21.79 -5.64
C LYS A 61 9.37 -20.37 -5.74
N HIS A 62 9.84 -19.83 -4.61
CA HIS A 62 10.50 -18.52 -4.54
C HIS A 62 11.91 -18.68 -4.00
N ASP A 63 12.77 -17.75 -4.38
CA ASP A 63 14.15 -17.69 -3.88
C ASP A 63 14.22 -17.14 -2.43
N ASN A 64 13.09 -16.63 -1.89
CA ASN A 64 13.00 -16.05 -0.55
C ASN A 64 11.90 -16.73 0.30
N PRO A 65 12.26 -17.66 1.21
CA PRO A 65 11.31 -18.31 2.12
C PRO A 65 10.59 -17.36 3.08
N ALA A 66 11.25 -16.28 3.52
CA ALA A 66 10.64 -15.29 4.41
C ALA A 66 9.50 -14.53 3.73
N ALA A 67 9.64 -14.24 2.43
CA ALA A 67 8.58 -13.63 1.62
C ALA A 67 7.33 -14.51 1.57
N SER A 68 7.51 -15.83 1.41
CA SER A 68 6.41 -16.79 1.33
C SER A 68 5.63 -16.84 2.64
N GLU A 69 6.33 -16.80 3.79
CA GLU A 69 5.68 -16.78 5.10
C GLU A 69 4.90 -15.49 5.33
N THR A 70 5.48 -14.34 4.97
CA THR A 70 4.78 -13.05 5.05
C THR A 70 3.51 -13.05 4.20
N LEU A 71 3.59 -13.46 2.94
CA LEU A 71 2.44 -13.49 2.02
C LEU A 71 1.30 -14.39 2.50
N LYS A 72 1.59 -15.51 3.17
CA LYS A 72 0.56 -16.38 3.77
C LYS A 72 -0.21 -15.71 4.91
N ASN A 73 0.44 -14.79 5.60
CA ASN A 73 -0.13 -14.07 6.74
C ASN A 73 -0.83 -12.77 6.29
N LEU A 74 -0.96 -12.51 4.99
CA LEU A 74 -1.71 -11.38 4.45
C LEU A 74 -3.13 -11.79 4.07
N ASP A 75 -4.10 -11.01 4.53
CA ASP A 75 -5.51 -11.17 4.19
C ASP A 75 -5.86 -10.45 2.89
N SER A 76 -5.25 -9.30 2.64
CA SER A 76 -5.54 -8.48 1.45
C SER A 76 -4.42 -7.49 1.15
N VAL A 77 -4.11 -7.30 -0.13
CA VAL A 77 -3.26 -6.21 -0.63
C VAL A 77 -4.04 -5.44 -1.69
N ARG A 78 -4.20 -4.13 -1.47
CA ARG A 78 -4.89 -3.23 -2.39
C ARG A 78 -3.95 -2.11 -2.80
N VAL A 79 -3.76 -1.92 -4.09
CA VAL A 79 -2.94 -0.86 -4.68
C VAL A 79 -3.76 -0.11 -5.69
N GLN A 80 -3.76 1.21 -5.60
CA GLN A 80 -4.22 2.10 -6.66
C GLN A 80 -3.16 3.13 -6.98
N VAL A 81 -2.91 3.32 -8.27
CA VAL A 81 -2.01 4.33 -8.79
C VAL A 81 -2.77 5.21 -9.77
N TYR A 82 -2.74 6.52 -9.51
CA TYR A 82 -3.35 7.55 -10.35
C TYR A 82 -2.25 8.41 -10.95
N ASP A 83 -2.41 8.81 -12.21
CA ASP A 83 -1.55 9.82 -12.84
C ASP A 83 -1.99 11.20 -12.34
N THR A 84 -1.07 11.96 -11.75
CA THR A 84 -1.41 13.29 -11.23
C THR A 84 -1.28 14.38 -12.29
N ALA A 85 -0.62 14.10 -13.42
CA ALA A 85 -0.38 15.04 -14.51
C ALA A 85 0.13 16.42 -14.03
N GLY A 86 0.93 16.45 -12.96
CA GLY A 86 1.46 17.65 -12.32
C GLY A 86 0.52 18.33 -11.31
N ASN A 87 -0.76 17.96 -11.26
CA ASN A 87 -1.72 18.48 -10.28
C ASN A 87 -1.89 17.51 -9.10
N THR A 88 -1.18 17.78 -8.00
CA THR A 88 -1.19 16.93 -6.80
C THR A 88 -2.25 17.31 -5.78
N SER A 89 -3.05 18.36 -6.02
CA SER A 89 -3.90 18.98 -4.99
C SER A 89 -5.03 18.07 -4.51
N ALA A 90 -5.69 17.32 -5.40
CA ALA A 90 -6.75 16.40 -5.02
C ALA A 90 -6.19 15.17 -4.30
N ALA A 91 -5.10 14.60 -4.82
CA ALA A 91 -4.36 13.54 -4.15
C ALA A 91 -3.87 13.98 -2.76
N ALA A 92 -3.46 15.24 -2.62
CA ALA A 92 -3.12 15.86 -1.35
C ALA A 92 -4.27 15.89 -0.37
N SER A 93 -5.39 16.45 -0.81
CA SER A 93 -6.59 16.56 0.01
C SER A 93 -7.07 15.18 0.45
N ARG A 94 -7.04 14.18 -0.45
CA ARG A 94 -7.41 12.81 -0.09
C ARG A 94 -6.46 12.21 0.93
N MET A 95 -5.15 12.33 0.73
CA MET A 95 -4.15 11.85 1.69
C MET A 95 -4.38 12.46 3.07
N ASP A 96 -4.66 13.76 3.16
CA ASP A 96 -4.92 14.45 4.43
C ASP A 96 -6.24 13.97 5.06
N ALA A 97 -7.30 13.80 4.26
CA ALA A 97 -8.59 13.29 4.74
C ALA A 97 -8.48 11.84 5.27
N VAL A 98 -7.76 10.98 4.55
CA VAL A 98 -7.49 9.60 4.99
C VAL A 98 -6.64 9.63 6.26
N SER A 99 -5.56 10.41 6.30
CA SER A 99 -4.70 10.55 7.48
C SER A 99 -5.50 10.94 8.73
N GLY A 100 -6.41 11.92 8.61
CA GLY A 100 -7.28 12.33 9.70
C GLY A 100 -8.22 11.22 10.18
N LYS A 101 -8.77 10.40 9.28
CA LYS A 101 -9.57 9.24 9.67
C LYS A 101 -8.75 8.19 10.41
N LEU A 102 -7.55 7.89 9.93
CA LEU A 102 -6.66 6.88 10.52
C LEU A 102 -6.22 7.27 11.93
N MET A 103 -5.84 8.53 12.14
CA MET A 103 -5.49 9.05 13.47
C MET A 103 -6.63 8.92 14.50
N ASN A 104 -7.90 8.93 14.04
CA ASN A 104 -9.08 8.74 14.90
C ASN A 104 -9.47 7.26 15.07
N ALA A 105 -8.82 6.32 14.38
CA ALA A 105 -9.17 4.91 14.32
C ALA A 105 -8.05 3.99 14.88
N GLU A 106 -7.28 4.51 15.84
CA GLU A 106 -6.17 3.81 16.51
C GLU A 106 -5.08 3.33 15.53
N TRP A 107 -4.83 4.10 14.47
CA TRP A 107 -3.64 3.92 13.65
C TRP A 107 -2.53 4.84 14.13
N GLU A 108 -1.32 4.32 14.10
CA GLU A 108 -0.11 5.07 14.41
C GLU A 108 0.52 5.54 13.10
N GLN A 109 0.87 6.83 13.03
CA GLN A 109 1.66 7.34 11.92
C GLN A 109 3.14 7.06 12.20
N VAL A 110 3.70 6.10 11.48
CA VAL A 110 5.10 5.67 11.67
C VAL A 110 6.06 6.45 10.80
N ILE A 111 5.63 6.90 9.61
CA ILE A 111 6.47 7.68 8.69
C ILE A 111 5.69 8.89 8.18
N ARG A 112 6.38 10.03 8.12
CA ARG A 112 5.93 11.27 7.48
C ARG A 112 7.10 11.91 6.74
N VAL A 113 7.02 11.96 5.42
CA VAL A 113 7.97 12.69 4.57
C VAL A 113 7.22 13.79 3.83
N ARG A 114 7.81 14.98 3.79
CA ARG A 114 7.30 16.12 3.05
C ARG A 114 8.47 16.86 2.42
N GLU A 115 8.60 16.72 1.12
CA GLU A 115 9.59 17.42 0.31
C GLU A 115 8.89 18.32 -0.74
N ALA A 116 9.67 19.04 -1.53
CA ALA A 116 9.14 19.96 -2.54
C ALA A 116 8.41 19.17 -3.65
N GLY A 117 7.08 19.14 -3.58
CA GLY A 117 6.22 18.44 -4.54
C GLY A 117 5.96 16.97 -4.19
N GLU A 118 6.62 16.40 -3.18
CA GLU A 118 6.52 15.00 -2.80
C GLU A 118 6.04 14.84 -1.34
N ARG A 119 5.11 13.91 -1.11
CA ARG A 119 4.63 13.58 0.24
C ARG A 119 4.43 12.09 0.39
N VAL A 120 4.90 11.56 1.51
CA VAL A 120 4.73 10.15 1.87
C VAL A 120 4.25 10.02 3.31
N HIS A 121 3.12 9.35 3.51
CA HIS A 121 2.63 8.97 4.84
C HIS A 121 2.53 7.44 4.94
N VAL A 122 3.04 6.89 6.03
CA VAL A 122 2.83 5.47 6.38
C VAL A 122 2.15 5.39 7.74
N PHE A 123 1.06 4.65 7.78
CA PHE A 123 0.31 4.33 8.97
C PHE A 123 0.31 2.83 9.24
N MET A 124 0.31 2.48 10.51
CA MET A 124 0.28 1.11 10.99
C MET A 124 -0.84 0.93 12.00
N LYS A 125 -1.63 -0.14 11.85
CA LYS A 125 -2.60 -0.58 12.85
C LYS A 125 -2.05 -1.81 13.56
N GLN A 126 -1.92 -1.73 14.87
CA GLN A 126 -1.50 -2.85 15.70
C GLN A 126 -2.71 -3.43 16.45
N GLY A 127 -2.64 -4.73 16.76
CA GLY A 127 -3.62 -5.43 17.59
C GLY A 127 -3.03 -6.77 18.02
N ASP A 128 -3.21 -7.17 19.28
CA ASP A 128 -2.68 -8.41 19.84
C ASP A 128 -1.16 -8.60 19.64
N ASN A 129 -0.39 -7.51 19.71
CA ASN A 129 1.06 -7.50 19.47
C ASN A 129 1.46 -7.92 18.04
N ARG A 130 0.54 -7.75 17.09
CA ARG A 130 0.70 -8.03 15.65
C ARG A 130 0.30 -6.80 14.85
N ILE A 131 0.84 -6.68 13.64
CA ILE A 131 0.40 -5.65 12.70
C ILE A 131 -0.82 -6.18 11.96
N LYS A 132 -1.95 -5.49 12.14
CA LYS A 132 -3.25 -5.82 11.53
C LYS A 132 -3.47 -5.09 10.22
N GLY A 133 -2.78 -3.96 10.01
CA GLY A 133 -2.83 -3.26 8.73
C GLY A 133 -1.71 -2.25 8.54
N LEU A 134 -1.39 -2.01 7.27
CA LEU A 134 -0.50 -0.94 6.82
C LEU A 134 -1.22 -0.11 5.77
N MET A 135 -1.05 1.21 5.85
CA MET A 135 -1.50 2.15 4.84
C MET A 135 -0.32 3.00 4.42
N ILE A 136 0.01 2.96 3.12
CA ILE A 136 1.06 3.76 2.51
C ILE A 136 0.39 4.68 1.50
N MET A 137 0.69 5.97 1.60
CA MET A 137 0.24 6.99 0.67
C MET A 137 1.45 7.76 0.20
N ALA A 138 1.68 7.83 -1.11
CA ALA A 138 2.71 8.63 -1.73
C ALA A 138 2.10 9.50 -2.82
N VAL A 139 2.46 10.78 -2.87
CA VAL A 139 1.96 11.72 -3.88
C VAL A 139 3.11 12.58 -4.35
N ASP A 140 3.32 12.59 -5.66
CA ASP A 140 4.27 13.44 -6.37
C ASP A 140 3.64 13.99 -7.67
N PRO A 141 4.34 14.85 -8.45
CA PRO A 141 3.80 15.45 -9.67
C PRO A 141 3.57 14.47 -10.83
N GLU A 142 4.01 13.23 -10.74
CA GLU A 142 3.78 12.19 -11.76
C GLU A 142 2.63 11.28 -11.33
N GLU A 143 2.60 10.87 -10.06
CA GLU A 143 1.62 9.89 -9.59
C GLU A 143 1.20 10.04 -8.13
N ALA A 144 0.05 9.44 -7.85
CA ALA A 144 -0.49 9.27 -6.51
C ALA A 144 -0.73 7.79 -6.26
N VAL A 145 0.01 7.24 -5.30
CA VAL A 145 0.05 5.81 -4.96
C VAL A 145 -0.59 5.60 -3.59
N PHE A 146 -1.58 4.73 -3.55
CA PHE A 146 -2.29 4.34 -2.33
C PHE A 146 -2.22 2.84 -2.18
N ILE A 147 -1.67 2.38 -1.06
CA ILE A 147 -1.50 0.97 -0.78
C ILE A 147 -2.06 0.66 0.61
N ASN A 148 -2.97 -0.31 0.66
CA ASN A 148 -3.54 -0.80 1.90
C ASN A 148 -3.32 -2.31 2.00
N ILE A 149 -2.62 -2.71 3.04
CA ILE A 149 -2.29 -4.10 3.35
C ILE A 149 -3.00 -4.46 4.64
N LEU A 150 -3.64 -5.63 4.63
CA LEU A 150 -4.31 -6.21 5.77
C LEU A 150 -3.73 -7.61 5.99
N GLY A 151 -3.54 -7.99 7.24
CA GLY A 151 -2.99 -9.30 7.58
C GLY A 151 -2.67 -9.43 9.06
N ASP A 152 -1.99 -10.51 9.41
CA ASP A 152 -1.47 -10.78 10.74
C ASP A 152 0.06 -10.86 10.71
N ILE A 153 0.69 -9.69 10.57
CA ILE A 153 2.12 -9.60 10.31
C ILE A 153 2.89 -9.50 11.62
N ASP A 154 3.99 -10.24 11.71
CA ASP A 154 4.95 -10.10 12.80
C ASP A 154 5.66 -8.75 12.65
N PRO A 155 5.65 -7.87 13.67
CA PRO A 155 6.40 -6.62 13.61
C PRO A 155 7.89 -6.81 13.27
N ALA A 156 8.49 -7.95 13.66
CA ALA A 156 9.88 -8.28 13.33
C ALA A 156 10.11 -8.47 11.82
N HIS A 157 9.05 -8.73 11.05
CA HIS A 157 9.10 -8.91 9.59
C HIS A 157 8.61 -7.68 8.82
N LEU A 158 8.33 -6.56 9.50
CA LEU A 158 7.87 -5.33 8.86
C LEU A 158 8.88 -4.82 7.83
N GLU A 159 10.17 -4.86 8.15
CA GLU A 159 11.23 -4.48 7.20
C GLU A 159 11.17 -5.32 5.92
N THR A 160 10.85 -6.61 6.02
CA THR A 160 10.69 -7.49 4.85
C THR A 160 9.47 -7.08 4.02
N VAL A 161 8.35 -6.74 4.64
CA VAL A 161 7.15 -6.25 3.94
C VAL A 161 7.45 -4.93 3.22
N VAL A 162 8.05 -3.97 3.93
CA VAL A 162 8.34 -2.64 3.40
C VAL A 162 9.43 -2.69 2.33
N SER A 163 10.48 -3.49 2.49
CA SER A 163 11.55 -3.63 1.49
C SER A 163 11.10 -4.34 0.21
N GLN A 164 10.18 -5.30 0.31
CA GLN A 164 9.58 -5.95 -0.87
C GLN A 164 8.65 -5.01 -1.62
N MET A 165 8.04 -4.07 -0.90
CA MET A 165 7.25 -3.01 -1.46
C MET A 165 8.19 -1.85 -1.78
N ASN A 166 8.83 -1.92 -2.95
CA ASN A 166 9.72 -0.88 -3.45
C ASN A 166 8.95 0.42 -3.82
N VAL A 167 8.16 0.94 -2.89
CA VAL A 167 7.31 2.13 -2.98
C VAL A 167 8.16 3.36 -2.75
N VAL A 168 9.49 3.27 -2.73
CA VAL A 168 10.36 4.40 -2.42
C VAL A 168 11.64 4.23 -3.23
N GLY A 169 11.81 5.05 -4.26
CA GLY A 169 13.10 5.16 -4.93
C GLY A 169 14.11 5.80 -3.97
N ASN A 170 15.04 4.99 -3.44
CA ASN A 170 16.21 5.44 -2.66
C ASN A 170 15.90 6.44 -1.52
N ILE A 171 15.02 6.07 -0.58
CA ILE A 171 15.26 6.46 0.81
C ILE A 171 16.10 5.33 1.40
N ASP A 172 17.39 5.62 1.57
CA ASP A 172 18.26 4.88 2.45
C ASP A 172 17.71 5.04 3.87
N LEU A 173 16.77 4.17 4.27
CA LEU A 173 16.37 4.04 5.65
C LEU A 173 17.46 3.23 6.33
N ASP A 174 18.56 3.90 6.67
CA ASP A 174 19.55 3.39 7.60
C ASP A 174 18.87 3.18 8.95
N LEU A 175 18.31 1.98 9.13
CA LEU A 175 17.83 1.45 10.41
C LEU A 175 18.94 0.61 11.03
N SER A 176 20.15 1.15 11.13
CA SER A 176 21.14 0.63 12.06
C SER A 176 20.66 0.93 13.49
N LEU A 177 20.02 -0.07 14.10
CA LEU A 177 19.96 -0.20 15.56
C LEU A 177 21.21 -0.92 16.07
#